data_AF-A0A1V4DED8-F1
#
_entry.id   AF-A0A1V4DED8-F1
#
_cell.length_a   1.000
_cell.length_b   1.000
_cell.length_c   1.000
_cell.angle_alpha   90.00
_cell.angle_beta   90.00
_cell.angle_gamma   90.00
#
_symmetry.space_group_name_H-M   'P 1'
#
loop_
_entity.id
_entity.type
_entity.pdbx_description
1 polymer ?
#
loop_
_entity_poly.entity_id
_entity_poly.type
_entity_poly.pdbx_seq_one_letter_code
_entity_poly.pdbx_strand_id
1 'polypeptide(L)'
;MNRVITIISFVLFILIAIIFNVPTKYTFLILSLFLFYISYQLGVKKDLSWANLVRNSDKPNETDKNIGKSTAVIVLIIGLILLCLSIFMLLK
;
A
#
# COMPACT_ATOMS: atom_id res chain seq x y z
N MET A 1 -9.81 -12.15 -8.79
CA MET A 1 -10.85 -11.10 -8.88
C MET A 1 -10.67 -9.96 -7.88
N ASN A 2 -10.64 -10.19 -6.56
CA ASN A 2 -10.61 -9.08 -5.58
C ASN A 2 -9.43 -8.11 -5.70
N ARG A 3 -8.20 -8.57 -5.96
CA ARG A 3 -7.01 -7.69 -6.02
C ARG A 3 -7.08 -6.63 -7.12
N VAL A 4 -7.57 -7.01 -8.31
CA VAL A 4 -7.67 -6.10 -9.46
C VAL A 4 -8.74 -5.04 -9.19
N ILE A 5 -9.88 -5.44 -8.62
CA ILE A 5 -10.94 -4.52 -8.23
C ILE A 5 -10.42 -3.53 -7.18
N THR A 6 -9.68 -4.00 -6.17
CA THR A 6 -9.08 -3.13 -5.14
C THR A 6 -8.10 -2.09 -5.73
N ILE A 7 -7.27 -2.48 -6.69
CA ILE A 7 -6.34 -1.57 -7.36
C ILE A 7 -7.09 -0.54 -8.21
N ILE A 8 -8.09 -0.98 -8.98
CA ILE A 8 -8.91 -0.08 -9.81
C ILE A 8 -9.66 0.94 -8.95
N SER A 9 -10.29 0.50 -7.85
CA SER A 9 -10.99 1.39 -6.92
C SER A 9 -10.06 2.43 -6.29
N PHE A 10 -8.80 2.08 -6.05
CA PHE A 10 -7.81 3.00 -5.50
C PHE A 10 -7.32 4.03 -6.51
N VAL A 11 -7.04 3.62 -7.74
CA VAL A 11 -6.69 4.54 -8.83
C VAL A 11 -7.84 5.53 -9.08
N LEU A 12 -9.08 5.02 -9.07
CA LEU A 12 -10.27 5.86 -9.22
C LEU A 12 -10.42 6.85 -8.07
N PHE A 13 -10.15 6.42 -6.83
CA PHE A 13 -10.19 7.28 -5.66
C PHE A 13 -9.16 8.43 -5.73
N ILE A 14 -7.92 8.14 -6.14
CA ILE A 14 -6.90 9.18 -6.32
C ILE A 14 -7.32 10.17 -7.41
N LEU A 15 -7.90 9.67 -8.51
CA LEU A 15 -8.38 10.52 -9.59
C LEU A 15 -9.50 11.46 -9.11
N ILE A 16 -10.46 10.94 -8.35
CA ILE A 16 -11.53 11.71 -7.72
C ILE A 16 -10.94 12.73 -6.73
N ALA A 17 -9.96 12.34 -5.92
CA ALA A 17 -9.32 13.24 -4.97
C ALA A 17 -8.66 14.44 -5.65
N ILE A 18 -8.04 14.22 -6.83
CA ILE A 18 -7.45 15.28 -7.66
C ILE A 18 -8.55 16.16 -8.28
N ILE A 19 -9.58 15.55 -8.89
CA ILE A 19 -10.66 16.27 -9.60
C ILE A 19 -11.48 17.15 -8.63
N PHE A 20 -11.79 16.64 -7.45
CA PHE A 20 -12.60 17.35 -6.46
C PHE A 20 -11.79 18.19 -5.48
N ASN A 21 -10.49 18.38 -5.74
CA ASN A 21 -9.57 19.17 -4.91
C ASN A 21 -9.68 18.80 -3.42
N VAL A 22 -9.77 17.49 -3.14
CA VAL A 22 -9.92 16.98 -1.79
C VAL A 22 -8.71 17.43 -0.98
N PRO A 23 -8.90 17.96 0.24
CA PRO A 23 -7.79 18.44 1.05
C PRO A 23 -6.72 17.35 1.19
N THR A 24 -5.48 17.72 0.91
CA THR A 24 -4.33 16.79 0.85
C THR A 24 -4.18 15.93 2.10
N LYS A 25 -4.60 16.44 3.27
CA LYS A 25 -4.65 15.69 4.54
C LYS A 25 -5.51 14.42 4.46
N TYR A 26 -6.68 14.47 3.83
CA TYR A 26 -7.57 13.31 3.69
C TYR A 26 -7.05 12.34 2.61
N THR A 27 -6.47 12.88 1.54
CA THR A 27 -5.82 12.08 0.50
C THR A 27 -4.67 11.26 1.08
N PHE A 28 -3.79 11.87 1.88
CA PHE A 28 -2.70 11.15 2.56
C PHE A 28 -3.18 10.15 3.60
N LEU A 29 -4.25 10.47 4.35
CA LEU A 29 -4.86 9.53 5.29
C LEU A 29 -5.30 8.25 4.58
N ILE A 30 -6.06 8.41 3.50
CA ILE A 30 -6.63 7.28 2.76
C ILE A 30 -5.53 6.50 2.04
N LEU A 31 -4.51 7.19 1.52
CA LEU A 31 -3.32 6.57 0.94
C LEU A 31 -2.58 5.69 1.96
N SER A 32 -2.39 6.18 3.19
CA SER A 32 -1.74 5.42 4.26
C SER A 32 -2.54 4.17 4.65
N LEU A 33 -3.85 4.31 4.81
CA LEU A 33 -4.75 3.20 5.16
C LEU A 33 -4.76 2.12 4.07
N PHE A 34 -4.70 2.53 2.81
CA PHE A 34 -4.60 1.60 1.70
C PHE A 34 -3.28 0.85 1.65
N LEU A 35 -2.16 1.53 1.91
CA LEU A 35 -0.84 0.90 2.03
C LEU A 35 -0.82 -0.13 3.17
N PHE A 36 -1.42 0.20 4.32
CA PHE A 36 -1.59 -0.76 5.42
C PHE A 36 -2.48 -1.95 5.03
N TYR A 37 -3.58 -1.70 4.33
CA TYR A 37 -4.47 -2.75 3.86
C TYR A 37 -3.76 -3.71 2.90
N ILE A 38 -2.99 -3.20 1.94
CA ILE A 38 -2.20 -4.01 1.02
C ILE A 38 -1.12 -4.79 1.77
N SER A 39 -0.37 -4.15 2.67
CA SER A 39 0.64 -4.81 3.50
C SER A 39 0.05 -5.93 4.34
N TYR A 40 -1.12 -5.73 4.94
CA TYR A 40 -1.82 -6.77 5.67
C TYR A 40 -2.30 -7.91 4.76
N GLN A 41 -2.93 -7.59 3.63
CA GLN A 41 -3.51 -8.59 2.74
C GLN A 41 -2.46 -9.40 1.96
N LEU A 42 -1.34 -8.79 1.59
CA LEU A 42 -0.25 -9.41 0.82
C LEU A 42 0.87 -9.97 1.71
N GLY A 43 1.14 -9.33 2.85
CA GLY A 43 2.23 -9.68 3.76
C GLY A 43 1.80 -10.64 4.84
N VAL A 44 0.80 -10.25 5.64
CA VAL A 44 0.40 -11.01 6.85
C VAL A 44 -0.47 -12.20 6.50
N LYS A 45 -1.43 -12.04 5.59
CA LYS A 45 -2.43 -13.10 5.32
C LYS A 45 -1.96 -14.19 4.34
N LYS A 46 -0.85 -13.98 3.63
CA LYS A 46 -0.43 -14.84 2.51
C LYS A 46 1.07 -15.12 2.45
N ASP A 47 1.80 -14.96 3.56
CA ASP A 47 3.19 -15.33 3.93
C ASP A 47 4.34 -15.31 2.89
N LEU A 48 4.08 -15.07 1.61
CA LEU A 48 4.97 -15.21 0.46
C LEU A 48 4.47 -14.47 -0.80
N SER A 49 3.28 -13.84 -0.79
CA SER A 49 2.72 -13.20 -1.99
C SER A 49 3.46 -11.94 -2.45
N TRP A 50 4.28 -11.31 -1.59
CA TRP A 50 5.15 -10.20 -2.01
C TRP A 50 6.27 -10.68 -2.91
N ALA A 51 6.92 -11.80 -2.61
CA ALA A 51 7.99 -12.37 -3.44
C ALA A 51 7.47 -12.72 -4.85
N ASN A 52 6.29 -13.36 -4.91
CA ASN A 52 5.66 -13.71 -6.19
C ASN A 52 5.23 -12.47 -6.99
N LEU A 53 4.82 -11.38 -6.35
CA LEU A 53 4.46 -10.14 -7.04
C LEU A 53 5.69 -9.36 -7.53
N VAL A 54 6.78 -9.35 -6.78
CA VAL A 54 7.99 -8.62 -7.16
C VAL A 54 8.69 -9.28 -8.35
N ARG A 55 8.71 -10.63 -8.41
CA ARG A 55 9.50 -11.35 -9.42
C ARG A 55 8.71 -12.25 -10.36
N ASN A 56 7.38 -12.30 -10.22
CA ASN A 56 6.47 -13.09 -11.06
C ASN A 56 6.90 -14.57 -11.19
N SER A 57 7.36 -15.17 -10.08
CA SER A 57 7.87 -16.54 -10.05
C SER A 57 7.02 -17.42 -9.14
N ASP A 58 6.60 -18.58 -9.64
CA ASP A 58 5.74 -19.54 -8.92
C ASP A 58 6.48 -20.28 -7.78
N LYS A 59 7.82 -20.23 -7.75
CA LYS A 59 8.66 -20.84 -6.71
C LYS A 59 9.76 -19.86 -6.26
N PRO A 60 9.48 -18.95 -5.30
CA PRO A 60 10.46 -17.98 -4.82
C PRO A 60 11.57 -18.65 -3.99
N ASN A 61 12.83 -18.38 -4.33
CA ASN A 61 13.99 -18.78 -3.54
C ASN A 61 14.11 -17.93 -2.25
N GLU A 62 14.99 -18.29 -1.30
CA GLU A 62 15.16 -17.53 -0.05
C GLU A 62 15.48 -16.04 -0.27
N THR A 63 16.29 -15.73 -1.29
CA THR A 63 16.57 -14.34 -1.69
C THR A 63 15.31 -13.60 -2.13
N ASP A 64 14.41 -14.25 -2.86
CA ASP A 64 13.15 -13.65 -3.32
C ASP A 64 12.20 -13.38 -2.15
N LYS A 65 12.18 -14.29 -1.17
CA LYS A 65 11.43 -14.10 0.07
C LYS A 65 11.97 -12.91 0.87
N ASN A 66 13.29 -12.75 0.94
CA ASN A 66 13.92 -11.62 1.63
C ASN A 66 13.65 -10.29 0.92
N ILE A 67 13.66 -10.27 -0.41
CA ILE A 67 13.27 -9.08 -1.20
C ILE A 67 11.80 -8.74 -0.95
N GLY A 68 10.89 -9.72 -1.02
CA GLY A 68 9.47 -9.50 -0.76
C GLY A 68 9.19 -8.96 0.66
N LYS A 69 9.92 -9.46 1.67
CA LYS A 69 9.87 -8.93 3.04
C LYS A 69 10.39 -7.49 3.11
N SER A 70 11.53 -7.21 2.47
CA SER A 70 12.09 -5.85 2.42
C SER A 70 11.12 -4.85 1.76
N THR A 71 10.51 -5.22 0.62
CA THR A 71 9.49 -4.41 -0.04
C THR A 71 8.29 -4.16 0.86
N ALA A 72 7.79 -5.18 1.57
CA ALA A 72 6.68 -5.01 2.51
C ALA A 72 7.03 -4.04 3.65
N VAL A 73 8.25 -4.09 4.18
CA VAL A 73 8.74 -3.17 5.20
C VAL A 73 8.83 -1.73 4.66
N ILE A 74 9.35 -1.54 3.45
CA ILE A 74 9.42 -0.22 2.81
C ILE A 74 8.01 0.36 2.62
N VAL A 75 7.06 -0.43 2.12
CA VAL A 75 5.66 -0.02 1.94
C VAL A 75 5.01 0.37 3.28
N LEU A 76 5.29 -0.38 4.36
CA LEU A 76 4.83 -0.04 5.71
C LEU A 76 5.41 1.28 6.21
N ILE A 77 6.71 1.51 6.03
CA ILE A 77 7.38 2.75 6.44
C ILE A 77 6.78 3.94 5.70
N ILE A 78 6.59 3.83 4.38
CA ILE A 78 5.95 4.88 3.57
C ILE A 78 4.53 5.16 4.07
N GLY A 79 3.74 4.11 4.33
CA GLY A 79 2.40 4.24 4.91
C GLY A 79 2.41 4.99 6.25
N LEU A 80 3.36 4.67 7.13
CA LEU A 80 3.50 5.33 8.43
C LEU A 80 3.86 6.81 8.30
N ILE A 81 4.78 7.17 7.41
CA ILE A 81 5.16 8.56 7.14
C ILE A 81 3.95 9.37 6.66
N LEU A 82 3.20 8.82 5.70
CA LEU A 82 1.99 9.47 5.16
C LEU A 82 0.91 9.65 6.23
N LEU A 83 0.74 8.66 7.11
CA LEU A 83 -0.18 8.75 8.25
C LEU A 83 0.23 9.88 9.21
N CYS A 84 1.51 9.92 9.60
CA CYS A 84 2.04 10.98 10.47
C CYS A 84 1.87 12.36 9.84
N LEU A 85 2.15 12.49 8.54
CA LEU A 85 1.98 13.74 7.80
C LEU A 85 0.51 14.18 7.76
N SER A 86 -0.39 13.24 7.51
CA SER A 86 -1.84 13.48 7.51
C SER A 86 -2.34 13.94 8.88
N ILE A 87 -1.93 13.26 9.96
CA ILE A 87 -2.29 13.62 11.34
C ILE A 87 -1.76 15.00 11.70
N PHE A 88 -0.50 15.31 11.34
CA PHE A 88 0.08 16.64 11.56
C PHE A 88 -0.70 17.74 10.83
N MET A 89 -1.13 17.50 9.59
CA MET A 89 -1.98 18.41 8.82
C MET A 89 -3.44 18.48 9.30
N LEU A 90 -3.89 17.52 10.10
CA LEU A 90 -5.22 17.52 10.74
C LEU A 90 -5.23 18.29 12.06
N LEU A 91 -4.09 18.31 12.77
CA LEU A 91 -3.91 18.98 14.05
C LEU A 91 -3.56 20.47 13.92
N LYS A 92 -3.08 20.90 12.75
CA LYS A 92 -2.91 22.31 12.36
C LYS A 92 -4.15 22.84 11.65
#